data_AF-A0A8C0RVV5-F1
#
_entry.id   AF-A0A8C0RVV5-F1
#
_cell.length_a   1.000
_cell.length_b   1.000
_cell.length_c   1.000
_cell.angle_alpha   90.00
_cell.angle_beta   90.00
_cell.angle_gamma   90.00
#
_symmetry.space_group_name_H-M   'P 1'
#
loop_
_entity.id
_entity.type
_entity.pdbx_description
1 polymer ?
#
loop_
_entity_poly.entity_id
_entity_poly.type
_entity_poly.pdbx_seq_one_letter_code
_entity_poly.pdbx_strand_id
1 'polypeptide(L)'
;MSRPRGVAGRDPRAGFRAERTDAGASVPQGLLKAARRSGQLNLSGRGLREVPQCVWRINVDVPEEANQNLSFSAAERWWEQTDLTKLILSSNQLQSLTDDLRLLPALTVLDIHDNQLTSLPSAIRELENLQKLNVSHNKLQILPEEITNLRNLKGLYLQHNELTRIPEGFEQLFNLEDLDISNNRLTTVPASFSSLSSLVRLNISSNQLKSLPVEISGMKRLKHLDCNSNLLETVPPELANMESLELLYLRRNKLRFLPEFPSCRLLKELHVGENQIEILGPEHLKHLNSILVLDLRDNKLRSVPDEITLLQSLERLDLSNNDISSLPCSLGKLPLKFLALEGNPLRTIRREIINKGTQEVLKYLRSKIKDDGPNQSDSVVETAMTLPSESRVNVHAIITLKILDYSDKQTTLIPDEVFDAVKSNIITSVNFSKNQLCEIPKRFKILPDVLYHIPTLETILISNNQVGSVDPQKMKAMENLITLDLQNNDLLQIPPELGNCVNLRTLLLDGNPFRVPRAAILMKGTAAILEYLRDRIPT
;
A
#
# COMPACT_ATOMS: atom_id res chain seq x y z
N MET A 1 32.50 -69.45 -6.10
CA MET A 1 31.61 -68.26 -6.19
C MET A 1 31.13 -68.10 -7.62
N SER A 2 29.88 -67.67 -7.77
CA SER A 2 28.95 -67.84 -8.90
C SER A 2 29.34 -67.24 -10.28
N ARG A 3 28.85 -67.87 -11.37
CA ARG A 3 28.51 -67.23 -12.66
C ARG A 3 27.11 -66.57 -12.58
N PRO A 4 26.54 -65.98 -13.65
CA PRO A 4 26.78 -64.68 -14.30
C PRO A 4 25.49 -63.80 -14.33
N ARG A 5 25.55 -62.52 -14.77
CA ARG A 5 24.40 -61.64 -15.17
C ARG A 5 25.02 -60.33 -15.70
N GLY A 6 24.61 -59.66 -16.77
CA GLY A 6 23.46 -59.73 -17.66
C GLY A 6 23.33 -58.33 -18.30
N VAL A 7 23.24 -58.27 -19.64
CA VAL A 7 23.04 -57.05 -20.43
C VAL A 7 21.60 -56.56 -20.30
N ALA A 8 21.38 -55.25 -20.05
CA ALA A 8 20.23 -54.42 -20.47
C ALA A 8 20.43 -52.99 -19.88
N GLY A 9 20.19 -51.86 -20.56
CA GLY A 9 19.60 -51.62 -21.86
C GLY A 9 20.06 -50.28 -22.43
N ARG A 10 20.10 -50.23 -23.77
CA ARG A 10 20.27 -49.02 -24.58
C ARG A 10 19.07 -48.09 -24.36
N ASP A 11 19.34 -46.85 -24.07
CA ASP A 11 18.35 -45.77 -24.14
C ASP A 11 18.09 -45.44 -25.64
N PRO A 12 16.88 -45.61 -26.20
CA PRO A 12 16.61 -45.42 -27.61
C PRO A 12 16.48 -43.94 -28.04
N ARG A 13 16.95 -42.99 -27.21
CA ARG A 13 16.87 -41.54 -27.50
C ARG A 13 18.21 -40.80 -27.50
N ALA A 14 19.33 -41.52 -27.46
CA ALA A 14 20.67 -40.95 -27.60
C ALA A 14 21.08 -40.69 -29.08
N GLY A 15 20.13 -40.25 -29.90
CA GLY A 15 20.24 -40.17 -31.36
C GLY A 15 19.92 -38.81 -31.96
N PHE A 16 20.08 -37.70 -31.22
CA PHE A 16 20.05 -36.34 -31.80
C PHE A 16 20.93 -35.38 -30.97
N ARG A 17 22.21 -35.72 -30.81
CA ARG A 17 23.26 -34.71 -30.57
C ARG A 17 24.26 -34.84 -31.70
N ALA A 18 23.96 -34.16 -32.80
CA ALA A 18 25.01 -33.77 -33.72
C ALA A 18 25.80 -32.67 -33.01
N GLU A 19 26.98 -33.02 -32.51
CA GLU A 19 28.05 -32.04 -32.34
C GLU A 19 28.28 -31.40 -33.70
N ARG A 20 27.73 -30.20 -33.91
CA ARG A 20 28.08 -29.37 -35.06
C ARG A 20 29.17 -28.42 -34.63
N THR A 21 30.39 -28.87 -34.90
CA THR A 21 31.58 -28.06 -35.10
C THR A 21 31.29 -26.92 -36.08
N ASP A 22 31.76 -25.72 -35.73
CA ASP A 22 31.95 -24.50 -36.54
C ASP A 22 31.62 -24.60 -38.04
N ALA A 23 30.34 -24.42 -38.38
CA ALA A 23 29.90 -24.02 -39.71
C ALA A 23 29.11 -22.73 -39.55
N GLY A 24 29.48 -21.69 -40.31
CA GLY A 24 28.91 -20.35 -40.22
C GLY A 24 27.39 -20.35 -40.08
N ALA A 25 26.86 -19.41 -39.29
CA ALA A 25 25.48 -19.32 -38.85
C ALA A 25 24.46 -19.14 -40.01
N SER A 26 24.33 -20.14 -40.86
CA SER A 26 23.39 -20.16 -41.98
C SER A 26 22.02 -20.63 -41.50
N VAL A 27 20.99 -19.82 -41.75
CA VAL A 27 19.61 -20.23 -41.49
C VAL A 27 19.24 -21.39 -42.42
N PRO A 28 18.65 -22.49 -41.93
CA PRO A 28 18.25 -23.60 -42.81
C PRO A 28 17.26 -23.16 -43.88
N GLN A 29 17.52 -23.48 -45.15
CA GLN A 29 16.68 -23.05 -46.28
C GLN A 29 15.20 -23.46 -46.13
N GLY A 30 14.93 -24.68 -45.65
CA GLY A 30 13.56 -25.14 -45.41
C GLY A 30 12.79 -24.27 -44.40
N LEU A 31 13.51 -23.61 -43.49
CA LEU A 31 12.93 -22.71 -42.50
C LEU A 31 12.60 -21.34 -43.12
N LEU A 32 13.46 -20.82 -44.01
CA LEU A 32 13.15 -19.62 -44.81
C LEU A 32 11.97 -19.85 -45.76
N LYS A 33 11.90 -21.02 -46.42
CA LYS A 33 10.75 -21.41 -47.26
C LYS A 33 9.44 -21.46 -46.46
N ALA A 34 9.47 -22.06 -45.27
CA ALA A 34 8.31 -22.11 -44.38
C ALA A 34 7.89 -20.71 -43.91
N ALA A 35 8.87 -19.84 -43.62
CA ALA A 35 8.61 -18.45 -43.23
C ALA A 35 7.95 -17.64 -44.34
N ARG A 36 8.43 -17.75 -45.60
CA ARG A 36 7.79 -17.10 -46.75
C ARG A 36 6.35 -17.57 -46.99
N ARG A 37 6.01 -18.81 -46.64
CA ARG A 37 4.63 -19.32 -46.77
C ARG A 37 3.72 -18.88 -45.62
N SER A 38 4.27 -18.69 -44.42
CA SER A 38 3.49 -18.45 -43.20
C SER A 38 3.53 -17.02 -42.69
N GLY A 39 4.48 -16.21 -43.16
CA GLY A 39 4.82 -14.92 -42.59
C GLY A 39 5.49 -15.03 -41.21
N GLN A 40 5.93 -16.20 -40.76
CA GLN A 40 6.48 -16.39 -39.41
C GLN A 40 7.86 -17.06 -39.43
N LEU A 41 8.80 -16.48 -38.70
CA LEU A 41 10.16 -16.98 -38.59
C LEU A 41 10.57 -17.11 -37.13
N ASN A 42 10.99 -18.30 -36.72
CA ASN A 42 11.53 -18.56 -35.39
C ASN A 42 12.95 -19.11 -35.47
N LEU A 43 13.90 -18.35 -34.91
CA LEU A 43 15.32 -18.66 -34.83
C LEU A 43 15.82 -18.65 -33.38
N SER A 44 14.97 -18.97 -32.41
CA SER A 44 15.35 -18.97 -31.00
C SER A 44 16.38 -20.06 -30.64
N GLY A 45 17.21 -19.80 -29.63
CA GLY A 45 18.09 -20.82 -29.05
C GLY A 45 19.24 -21.28 -29.95
N ARG A 46 19.61 -20.49 -30.98
CA ARG A 46 20.59 -20.89 -32.01
C ARG A 46 22.00 -20.38 -31.76
N GLY A 47 22.22 -19.60 -30.69
CA GLY A 47 23.51 -18.99 -30.38
C GLY A 47 23.94 -17.92 -31.38
N LEU A 48 22.99 -17.28 -32.07
CA LEU A 48 23.26 -16.24 -33.05
C LEU A 48 23.88 -15.02 -32.37
N ARG A 49 25.00 -14.53 -32.89
CA ARG A 49 25.64 -13.27 -32.43
C ARG A 49 25.13 -12.04 -33.19
N GLU A 50 24.67 -12.27 -34.41
CA GLU A 50 24.03 -11.29 -35.29
C GLU A 50 22.87 -11.96 -36.02
N VAL A 51 21.91 -11.16 -36.49
CA VAL A 51 20.81 -11.67 -37.30
C VAL A 51 21.35 -11.89 -38.73
N PRO A 52 21.25 -13.10 -39.29
CA PRO A 52 21.76 -13.37 -40.63
C PRO A 52 21.07 -12.50 -41.70
N GLN A 53 21.83 -11.97 -42.66
CA GLN A 53 21.32 -11.05 -43.69
C GLN A 53 20.16 -11.62 -44.52
N CYS A 54 20.12 -12.94 -44.75
CA CYS A 54 19.01 -13.60 -45.43
C CYS A 54 17.66 -13.46 -44.70
N VAL A 55 17.67 -13.18 -43.40
CA VAL A 55 16.46 -12.94 -42.60
C VAL A 55 15.90 -11.55 -42.89
N TRP A 56 16.73 -10.52 -42.88
CA TRP A 56 16.31 -9.15 -43.18
C TRP A 56 15.77 -9.01 -44.60
N ARG A 57 16.41 -9.73 -45.53
CA ARG A 57 16.08 -9.67 -46.95
C ARG A 57 15.07 -10.72 -47.40
N ILE A 58 14.39 -11.40 -46.48
CA ILE A 58 13.50 -12.53 -46.80
C ILE A 58 12.35 -12.15 -47.77
N ASN A 59 11.84 -10.92 -47.67
CA ASN A 59 10.79 -10.38 -48.54
C ASN A 59 11.33 -9.71 -49.82
N VAL A 60 12.65 -9.47 -49.91
CA VAL A 60 13.28 -8.72 -51.01
C VAL A 60 14.00 -9.66 -51.98
N ASP A 61 14.68 -10.68 -51.46
CA ASP A 61 15.49 -11.58 -52.27
C ASP A 61 14.64 -12.63 -52.99
N VAL A 62 14.94 -12.83 -54.28
CA VAL A 62 14.33 -13.88 -55.08
C VAL A 62 14.75 -15.26 -54.51
N PRO A 63 13.81 -16.16 -54.20
CA PRO A 63 14.14 -17.48 -53.66
C PRO A 63 14.96 -18.33 -54.63
N GLU A 64 15.82 -19.21 -54.13
CA GLU A 64 16.57 -20.17 -54.96
C GLU A 64 15.63 -21.12 -55.73
N GLU A 65 14.43 -21.39 -55.19
CA GLU A 65 13.40 -22.19 -55.83
C GLU A 65 12.88 -21.59 -57.15
N ALA A 66 13.04 -20.28 -57.35
CA ALA A 66 12.70 -19.64 -58.62
C ALA A 66 13.61 -20.11 -59.77
N ASN A 67 14.79 -20.65 -59.47
CA ASN A 67 15.77 -21.12 -60.46
C ASN A 67 15.59 -22.60 -60.83
N GLN A 68 14.65 -23.34 -60.24
CA GLN A 68 14.42 -24.76 -60.51
C GLN A 68 13.29 -24.97 -61.54
N ASN A 69 13.56 -25.75 -62.61
CA ASN A 69 12.66 -25.98 -63.74
C ASN A 69 11.40 -26.79 -63.38
N LEU A 70 10.29 -26.45 -64.03
CA LEU A 70 8.93 -26.59 -63.51
C LEU A 70 8.24 -27.97 -63.65
N SER A 71 7.92 -28.61 -62.51
CA SER A 71 6.79 -29.56 -62.36
C SER A 71 5.94 -29.11 -61.16
N PHE A 72 4.91 -28.29 -61.40
CA PHE A 72 4.25 -27.54 -60.32
C PHE A 72 3.05 -28.28 -59.76
N SER A 73 3.23 -28.86 -58.56
CA SER A 73 2.11 -29.03 -57.63
C SER A 73 1.78 -27.69 -56.97
N ALA A 74 0.54 -27.48 -56.53
CA ALA A 74 0.11 -26.22 -55.91
C ALA A 74 0.92 -25.82 -54.65
N ALA A 75 1.69 -26.74 -54.07
CA ALA A 75 2.49 -26.52 -52.86
C ALA A 75 3.85 -25.81 -53.10
N GLU A 76 4.24 -25.55 -54.36
CA GLU A 76 5.58 -25.05 -54.72
C GLU A 76 5.60 -23.68 -55.42
N ARG A 77 4.50 -22.92 -55.36
CA ARG A 77 4.39 -21.58 -55.95
C ARG A 77 5.14 -20.53 -55.13
N TRP A 78 6.41 -20.32 -55.43
CA TRP A 78 7.24 -19.34 -54.74
C TRP A 78 6.76 -17.89 -54.88
N TRP A 79 5.85 -17.57 -55.81
CA TRP A 79 5.29 -16.23 -56.00
C TRP A 79 4.11 -15.90 -55.08
N GLU A 80 3.58 -16.88 -54.31
CA GLU A 80 2.54 -16.68 -53.30
C GLU A 80 3.16 -16.45 -51.90
N GLN A 81 4.16 -15.58 -51.79
CA GLN A 81 4.81 -15.31 -50.50
C GLN A 81 3.98 -14.35 -49.66
N THR A 82 3.99 -14.60 -48.36
CA THR A 82 3.48 -13.70 -47.34
C THR A 82 4.66 -12.96 -46.74
N ASP A 83 4.55 -11.64 -46.63
CA ASP A 83 5.55 -10.83 -45.92
C ASP A 83 5.73 -11.33 -44.50
N LEU A 84 6.96 -11.25 -44.00
CA LEU A 84 7.24 -11.61 -42.62
C LEU A 84 6.49 -10.69 -41.64
N THR A 85 5.54 -11.27 -40.90
CA THR A 85 4.71 -10.59 -39.91
C THR A 85 5.12 -10.93 -38.47
N LYS A 86 5.82 -12.05 -38.25
CA LYS A 86 6.28 -12.46 -36.92
C LYS A 86 7.71 -12.97 -36.97
N LEU A 87 8.58 -12.33 -36.19
CA LEU A 87 9.98 -12.69 -36.06
C LEU A 87 10.32 -12.98 -34.60
N ILE A 88 10.78 -14.19 -34.32
CA ILE A 88 11.24 -14.64 -33.00
C ILE A 88 12.73 -14.96 -33.09
N LEU A 89 13.52 -14.24 -32.32
CA LEU A 89 14.98 -14.32 -32.22
C LEU A 89 15.43 -14.54 -30.76
N SER A 90 14.54 -15.04 -29.90
CA SER A 90 14.79 -15.13 -28.46
C SER A 90 15.88 -16.13 -28.07
N SER A 91 16.48 -15.97 -26.89
CA SER A 91 17.51 -16.89 -26.36
C SER A 91 18.68 -17.08 -27.31
N ASN A 92 19.26 -15.98 -27.78
CA ASN A 92 20.45 -15.96 -28.63
C ASN A 92 21.56 -15.13 -27.94
N GLN A 93 22.59 -14.72 -28.69
CA GLN A 93 23.71 -13.91 -28.21
C GLN A 93 23.79 -12.58 -28.97
N LEU A 94 22.65 -12.06 -29.44
CA LEU A 94 22.59 -10.85 -30.25
C LEU A 94 23.04 -9.65 -29.42
N GLN A 95 24.03 -8.90 -29.92
CA GLN A 95 24.55 -7.70 -29.24
C GLN A 95 23.91 -6.41 -29.74
N SER A 96 23.47 -6.40 -31.00
CA SER A 96 22.76 -5.30 -31.63
C SER A 96 21.81 -5.81 -32.72
N LEU A 97 20.87 -4.95 -33.12
CA LEU A 97 20.12 -5.11 -34.36
C LEU A 97 20.64 -4.08 -35.37
N THR A 98 20.62 -4.43 -36.65
CA THR A 98 21.00 -3.51 -37.73
C THR A 98 19.81 -2.69 -38.20
N ASP A 99 20.08 -1.60 -38.91
CA ASP A 99 19.04 -0.77 -39.54
C ASP A 99 18.30 -1.51 -40.68
N ASP A 100 18.75 -2.71 -41.07
CA ASP A 100 18.05 -3.58 -42.02
C ASP A 100 16.67 -4.02 -41.52
N LEU A 101 16.35 -3.78 -40.24
CA LEU A 101 15.01 -3.91 -39.69
C LEU A 101 13.94 -3.19 -40.53
N ARG A 102 14.31 -2.08 -41.20
CA ARG A 102 13.47 -1.34 -42.16
C ARG A 102 12.97 -2.17 -43.34
N LEU A 103 13.59 -3.30 -43.64
CA LEU A 103 13.21 -4.19 -44.74
C LEU A 103 12.02 -5.10 -44.38
N LEU A 104 11.57 -5.07 -43.11
CA LEU A 104 10.48 -5.90 -42.60
C LEU A 104 9.29 -5.06 -42.07
N PRO A 105 8.72 -4.11 -42.84
CA PRO A 105 7.69 -3.18 -42.38
C PRO A 105 6.34 -3.86 -42.04
N ALA A 106 6.12 -5.09 -42.50
CA ALA A 106 4.93 -5.89 -42.22
C ALA A 106 4.94 -6.56 -40.84
N LEU A 107 6.03 -6.42 -40.06
CA LEU A 107 6.13 -7.04 -38.74
C LEU A 107 5.04 -6.52 -37.79
N THR A 108 4.30 -7.46 -37.22
CA THR A 108 3.32 -7.26 -36.16
C THR A 108 3.83 -7.74 -34.81
N VAL A 109 4.75 -8.72 -34.81
CA VAL A 109 5.35 -9.27 -33.61
C VAL A 109 6.86 -9.41 -33.80
N LEU A 110 7.62 -8.77 -32.91
CA LEU A 110 9.06 -8.90 -32.81
C LEU A 110 9.42 -9.35 -31.41
N ASP A 111 9.98 -10.54 -31.29
CA ASP A 111 10.40 -11.12 -30.01
C ASP A 111 11.90 -11.41 -30.04
N ILE A 112 12.66 -10.66 -29.27
CA ILE A 112 14.12 -10.73 -29.17
C ILE A 112 14.54 -10.78 -27.69
N HIS A 113 13.69 -11.37 -26.83
CA HIS A 113 14.04 -11.51 -25.42
C HIS A 113 15.23 -12.46 -25.20
N ASP A 114 15.89 -12.35 -24.04
CA ASP A 114 17.00 -13.23 -23.65
C ASP A 114 18.15 -13.17 -24.68
N ASN A 115 18.70 -11.97 -24.83
CA ASN A 115 19.82 -11.67 -25.71
C ASN A 115 20.81 -10.74 -24.97
N GLN A 116 21.72 -10.09 -25.69
CA GLN A 116 22.74 -9.21 -25.12
C GLN A 116 22.65 -7.79 -25.70
N LEU A 117 21.46 -7.36 -26.13
CA LEU A 117 21.24 -6.07 -26.78
C LEU A 117 21.52 -4.93 -25.81
N THR A 118 22.37 -3.98 -26.22
CA THR A 118 22.67 -2.76 -25.44
C THR A 118 21.82 -1.56 -25.86
N SER A 119 21.31 -1.57 -27.08
CA SER A 119 20.42 -0.56 -27.65
C SER A 119 19.52 -1.15 -28.74
N LEU A 120 18.49 -0.39 -29.12
CA LEU A 120 17.67 -0.66 -30.30
C LEU A 120 18.01 0.37 -31.40
N PRO A 121 17.99 -0.02 -32.70
CA PRO A 121 18.27 0.87 -33.81
C PRO A 121 17.13 1.85 -34.04
N SER A 122 17.43 3.03 -34.62
CA SER A 122 16.41 4.04 -34.97
C SER A 122 15.44 3.54 -36.05
N ALA A 123 15.87 2.57 -36.87
CA ALA A 123 15.03 1.88 -37.84
C ALA A 123 13.80 1.17 -37.23
N ILE A 124 13.72 1.02 -35.90
CA ILE A 124 12.52 0.50 -35.22
C ILE A 124 11.27 1.30 -35.58
N ARG A 125 11.38 2.62 -35.85
CA ARG A 125 10.25 3.47 -36.25
C ARG A 125 9.52 3.00 -37.51
N GLU A 126 10.22 2.26 -38.39
CA GLU A 126 9.67 1.80 -39.68
C GLU A 126 8.72 0.59 -39.51
N LEU A 127 8.66 0.01 -38.31
CA LEU A 127 7.75 -1.09 -37.98
C LEU A 127 6.37 -0.56 -37.56
N GLU A 128 5.73 0.22 -38.42
CA GLU A 128 4.46 0.91 -38.09
C GLU A 128 3.32 -0.06 -37.73
N ASN A 129 3.37 -1.29 -38.23
CA ASN A 129 2.37 -2.34 -37.96
C ASN A 129 2.64 -3.14 -36.67
N LEU A 130 3.71 -2.83 -35.93
CA LEU A 130 4.12 -3.61 -34.77
C LEU A 130 3.09 -3.50 -33.65
N GLN A 131 2.56 -4.65 -33.23
CA GLN A 131 1.59 -4.78 -32.15
C GLN A 131 2.22 -5.32 -30.87
N LYS A 132 3.28 -6.12 -30.99
CA LYS A 132 3.99 -6.68 -29.83
C LYS A 132 5.50 -6.61 -30.03
N LEU A 133 6.17 -5.96 -29.09
CA LEU A 133 7.62 -5.89 -29.00
C LEU A 133 8.07 -6.49 -27.67
N ASN A 134 8.87 -7.55 -27.73
CA ASN A 134 9.49 -8.14 -26.56
C ASN A 134 11.01 -8.06 -26.68
N VAL A 135 11.63 -7.27 -25.81
CA VAL A 135 13.09 -7.09 -25.71
C VAL A 135 13.55 -7.28 -24.25
N SER A 136 12.77 -8.01 -23.47
CA SER A 136 13.09 -8.34 -22.08
C SER A 136 14.35 -9.18 -21.96
N HIS A 137 14.98 -9.22 -20.78
CA HIS A 137 16.22 -9.96 -20.53
C HIS A 137 17.33 -9.59 -21.53
N ASN A 138 17.63 -8.30 -21.62
CA ASN A 138 18.72 -7.74 -22.40
C ASN A 138 19.55 -6.77 -21.52
N LYS A 139 20.37 -5.94 -22.13
CA LYS A 139 21.24 -4.95 -21.45
C LYS A 139 20.92 -3.52 -21.91
N LEU A 140 19.66 -3.25 -22.25
CA LEU A 140 19.25 -1.94 -22.74
C LEU A 140 19.40 -0.90 -21.62
N GLN A 141 20.21 0.13 -21.86
CA GLN A 141 20.38 1.24 -20.90
C GLN A 141 19.43 2.40 -21.18
N ILE A 142 19.05 2.57 -22.44
CA ILE A 142 18.18 3.64 -22.95
C ILE A 142 17.29 3.04 -24.05
N LEU A 143 16.08 3.56 -24.20
CA LEU A 143 15.24 3.31 -25.37
C LEU A 143 15.38 4.46 -26.37
N PRO A 144 15.49 4.17 -27.69
CA PRO A 144 15.46 5.21 -28.70
C PRO A 144 14.12 5.95 -28.68
N GLU A 145 14.12 7.25 -28.97
CA GLU A 145 12.90 8.07 -29.02
C GLU A 145 11.93 7.56 -30.10
N GLU A 146 12.48 6.98 -31.16
CA GLU A 146 11.80 6.34 -32.27
C GLU A 146 10.83 5.22 -31.86
N ILE A 147 10.97 4.63 -30.67
CA ILE A 147 10.02 3.63 -30.16
C ILE A 147 8.61 4.21 -30.00
N THR A 148 8.50 5.52 -29.80
CA THR A 148 7.23 6.22 -29.61
C THR A 148 6.41 6.33 -30.90
N ASN A 149 7.03 6.11 -32.07
CA ASN A 149 6.36 6.08 -33.36
C ASN A 149 5.51 4.81 -33.57
N LEU A 150 5.66 3.78 -32.74
CA LEU A 150 4.96 2.51 -32.84
C LEU A 150 3.50 2.60 -32.35
N ARG A 151 2.69 3.40 -33.03
CA ARG A 151 1.31 3.75 -32.59
C ARG A 151 0.35 2.56 -32.51
N ASN A 152 0.65 1.46 -33.20
CA ASN A 152 -0.16 0.23 -33.18
C ASN A 152 0.25 -0.75 -32.07
N LEU A 153 1.25 -0.39 -31.26
CA LEU A 153 1.79 -1.27 -30.22
C LEU A 153 0.75 -1.49 -29.12
N LYS A 154 0.47 -2.76 -28.83
CA LYS A 154 -0.45 -3.23 -27.79
C LYS A 154 0.29 -3.83 -26.59
N GLY A 155 1.44 -4.46 -26.83
CA GLY A 155 2.27 -5.06 -25.79
C GLY A 155 3.74 -4.66 -25.93
N LEU A 156 4.30 -4.08 -24.87
CA LEU A 156 5.71 -3.70 -24.79
C LEU A 156 6.34 -4.31 -23.54
N TYR A 157 7.30 -5.21 -23.77
CA TYR A 157 7.98 -5.98 -22.71
C TYR A 157 9.46 -5.64 -22.69
N LEU A 158 9.87 -4.98 -21.61
CA LEU A 158 11.18 -4.36 -21.39
C LEU A 158 11.81 -4.82 -20.07
N GLN A 159 11.21 -5.80 -19.40
CA GLN A 159 11.67 -6.25 -18.09
C GLN A 159 13.06 -6.86 -18.12
N HIS A 160 13.78 -6.79 -17.00
CA HIS A 160 15.16 -7.29 -16.89
C HIS A 160 16.10 -6.63 -17.92
N ASN A 161 16.16 -5.31 -17.88
CA ASN A 161 17.13 -4.49 -18.62
C ASN A 161 17.83 -3.54 -17.64
N GLU A 162 18.56 -2.55 -18.16
CA GLU A 162 19.29 -1.56 -17.36
C GLU A 162 18.77 -0.14 -17.58
N LEU A 163 17.48 0.00 -17.94
CA LEU A 163 16.88 1.29 -18.30
C LEU A 163 16.94 2.25 -17.13
N THR A 164 17.49 3.44 -17.38
CA THR A 164 17.58 4.52 -16.38
C THR A 164 16.48 5.56 -16.54
N ARG A 165 15.91 5.67 -17.74
CA ARG A 165 14.79 6.57 -18.06
C ARG A 165 13.92 6.00 -19.17
N ILE A 166 12.72 6.55 -19.29
CA ILE A 166 11.80 6.34 -20.41
C ILE A 166 11.85 7.59 -21.30
N PRO A 167 11.89 7.48 -22.63
CA PRO A 167 11.93 8.64 -23.54
C PRO A 167 10.63 9.46 -23.47
N GLU A 168 10.72 10.72 -23.88
CA GLU A 168 9.55 11.58 -24.10
C GLU A 168 8.72 11.06 -25.28
N GLY A 169 7.42 11.40 -25.34
CA GLY A 169 6.55 10.96 -26.44
C GLY A 169 5.78 9.67 -26.20
N PHE A 170 5.91 9.03 -25.02
CA PHE A 170 5.20 7.79 -24.69
C PHE A 170 3.66 7.94 -24.78
N GLU A 171 3.12 9.16 -24.69
CA GLU A 171 1.70 9.46 -24.94
C GLU A 171 1.21 9.06 -26.34
N GLN A 172 2.10 8.88 -27.32
CA GLN A 172 1.76 8.44 -28.66
C GLN A 172 1.38 6.95 -28.73
N LEU A 173 1.72 6.16 -27.72
CA LEU A 173 1.41 4.73 -27.64
C LEU A 173 -0.01 4.49 -27.09
N PHE A 174 -1.00 5.22 -27.60
CA PHE A 174 -2.38 5.23 -27.07
C PHE A 174 -3.13 3.89 -27.21
N ASN A 175 -2.65 2.97 -28.05
CA ASN A 175 -3.17 1.61 -28.21
C ASN A 175 -2.50 0.60 -27.26
N LEU A 176 -1.54 1.02 -26.44
CA LEU A 176 -0.82 0.11 -25.55
C LEU A 176 -1.77 -0.42 -24.48
N GLU A 177 -1.84 -1.74 -24.34
CA GLU A 177 -2.70 -2.46 -23.39
C GLU A 177 -1.88 -3.07 -22.24
N ASP A 178 -0.63 -3.47 -22.52
CA ASP A 178 0.25 -4.18 -21.60
C ASP A 178 1.67 -3.60 -21.66
N LEU A 179 2.14 -3.05 -20.54
CA LEU A 179 3.49 -2.48 -20.40
C LEU A 179 4.20 -3.11 -19.21
N ASP A 180 5.29 -3.82 -19.48
CA ASP A 180 6.19 -4.33 -18.44
C ASP A 180 7.58 -3.71 -18.58
N ILE A 181 7.93 -2.87 -17.61
CA ILE A 181 9.25 -2.22 -17.47
C ILE A 181 9.90 -2.60 -16.13
N SER A 182 9.50 -3.73 -15.54
CA SER A 182 10.01 -4.18 -14.25
C SER A 182 11.49 -4.58 -14.31
N ASN A 183 12.15 -4.65 -13.16
CA ASN A 183 13.56 -5.07 -13.07
C ASN A 183 14.47 -4.20 -13.97
N ASN A 184 14.37 -2.89 -13.78
CA ASN A 184 15.20 -1.88 -14.43
C ASN A 184 15.82 -0.95 -13.35
N ARG A 185 16.37 0.19 -13.76
CA ARG A 185 17.03 1.16 -12.88
C ARG A 185 16.32 2.52 -12.91
N LEU A 186 15.00 2.51 -13.15
CA LEU A 186 14.20 3.74 -13.26
C LEU A 186 14.09 4.42 -11.91
N THR A 187 14.38 5.72 -11.85
CA THR A 187 14.20 6.55 -10.65
C THR A 187 12.88 7.32 -10.65
N THR A 188 12.30 7.53 -11.83
CA THR A 188 11.02 8.20 -12.06
C THR A 188 10.30 7.55 -13.24
N VAL A 189 8.98 7.74 -13.31
CA VAL A 189 8.18 7.45 -14.49
C VAL A 189 7.53 8.74 -14.98
N PRO A 190 7.39 8.95 -16.30
CA PRO A 190 6.89 10.21 -16.84
C PRO A 190 5.39 10.38 -16.61
N ALA A 191 4.95 11.63 -16.40
CA ALA A 191 3.54 11.98 -16.24
C ALA A 191 2.70 11.63 -17.48
N SER A 192 3.33 11.52 -18.66
CA SER A 192 2.69 11.16 -19.92
C SER A 192 2.09 9.74 -19.94
N PHE A 193 2.43 8.87 -18.98
CA PHE A 193 1.77 7.56 -18.83
C PHE A 193 0.27 7.68 -18.60
N SER A 194 -0.20 8.80 -18.04
CA SER A 194 -1.62 9.12 -17.88
C SER A 194 -2.39 9.16 -19.21
N SER A 195 -1.71 9.46 -20.32
CA SER A 195 -2.29 9.51 -21.66
C SER A 195 -2.48 8.13 -22.30
N LEU A 196 -1.93 7.07 -21.71
CA LEU A 196 -2.08 5.68 -22.18
C LEU A 196 -3.49 5.14 -21.88
N SER A 197 -4.48 5.68 -22.59
CA SER A 197 -5.91 5.44 -22.33
C SER A 197 -6.37 3.99 -22.52
N SER A 198 -5.63 3.17 -23.27
CA SER A 198 -5.92 1.75 -23.48
C SER A 198 -5.23 0.83 -22.49
N LEU A 199 -4.33 1.35 -21.63
CA LEU A 199 -3.47 0.50 -20.80
C LEU A 199 -4.29 -0.21 -19.73
N VAL A 200 -4.15 -1.54 -19.68
CA VAL A 200 -4.85 -2.42 -18.74
C VAL A 200 -3.90 -2.91 -17.66
N ARG A 201 -2.64 -3.16 -18.01
CA ARG A 201 -1.62 -3.66 -17.09
C ARG A 201 -0.34 -2.82 -17.19
N LEU A 202 0.12 -2.35 -16.03
CA LEU A 202 1.37 -1.66 -15.88
C LEU A 202 2.20 -2.34 -14.79
N ASN A 203 3.36 -2.87 -15.19
CA ASN A 203 4.34 -3.42 -14.26
C ASN A 203 5.60 -2.55 -14.25
N ILE A 204 5.81 -1.85 -13.13
CA ILE A 204 6.96 -0.99 -12.85
C ILE A 204 7.75 -1.49 -11.62
N SER A 205 7.54 -2.75 -11.24
CA SER A 205 8.17 -3.35 -10.07
C SER A 205 9.69 -3.49 -10.19
N SER A 206 10.39 -3.63 -9.07
CA SER A 206 11.85 -3.83 -9.03
C SER A 206 12.61 -2.72 -9.77
N ASN A 207 12.29 -1.47 -9.44
CA ASN A 207 12.96 -0.27 -9.90
C ASN A 207 13.42 0.56 -8.69
N GLN A 208 13.81 1.82 -8.89
CA GLN A 208 14.31 2.72 -7.84
C GLN A 208 13.38 3.93 -7.66
N LEU A 209 12.08 3.73 -7.89
CA LEU A 209 11.08 4.81 -7.85
C LEU A 209 10.88 5.29 -6.41
N LYS A 210 11.01 6.59 -6.19
CA LYS A 210 10.76 7.23 -4.87
C LYS A 210 9.32 7.72 -4.71
N SER A 211 8.67 8.03 -5.83
CA SER A 211 7.28 8.45 -5.90
C SER A 211 6.66 8.02 -7.23
N LEU A 212 5.32 8.01 -7.27
CA LEU A 212 4.55 7.90 -8.51
C LEU A 212 4.04 9.28 -8.92
N PRO A 213 3.97 9.60 -10.23
CA PRO A 213 3.34 10.83 -10.69
C PRO A 213 1.84 10.82 -10.35
N VAL A 214 1.31 11.99 -9.97
CA VAL A 214 -0.11 12.14 -9.60
C VAL A 214 -1.03 11.81 -10.79
N GLU A 215 -0.55 12.09 -11.99
CA GLU A 215 -1.27 11.90 -13.25
C GLU A 215 -1.59 10.43 -13.55
N ILE A 216 -0.89 9.46 -12.93
CA ILE A 216 -1.19 8.03 -13.09
C ILE A 216 -2.64 7.69 -12.72
N SER A 217 -3.24 8.49 -11.84
CA SER A 217 -4.66 8.39 -11.46
C SER A 217 -5.64 8.63 -12.62
N GLY A 218 -5.19 9.29 -13.70
CA GLY A 218 -5.99 9.56 -14.90
C GLY A 218 -6.22 8.35 -15.80
N MET A 219 -5.56 7.21 -15.53
CA MET A 219 -5.61 6.02 -16.37
C MET A 219 -6.91 5.22 -16.18
N LYS A 220 -7.93 5.54 -16.97
CA LYS A 220 -9.30 5.02 -16.80
C LYS A 220 -9.47 3.52 -17.03
N ARG A 221 -8.57 2.86 -17.76
CA ARG A 221 -8.68 1.41 -18.09
C ARG A 221 -7.70 0.54 -17.32
N LEU A 222 -6.84 1.13 -16.47
CA LEU A 222 -5.81 0.40 -15.77
C LEU A 222 -6.42 -0.48 -14.69
N LYS A 223 -6.29 -1.78 -14.87
CA LYS A 223 -6.79 -2.78 -13.93
C LYS A 223 -5.71 -3.26 -12.99
N HIS A 224 -4.49 -3.45 -13.50
CA HIS A 224 -3.40 -4.03 -12.72
C HIS A 224 -2.23 -3.05 -12.68
N LEU A 225 -1.84 -2.67 -11.46
CA LEU A 225 -0.68 -1.83 -11.20
C LEU A 225 0.27 -2.55 -10.25
N ASP A 226 1.46 -2.92 -10.76
CA ASP A 226 2.52 -3.52 -9.96
C ASP A 226 3.68 -2.52 -9.76
N CYS A 227 3.83 -2.10 -8.51
CA CYS A 227 4.86 -1.19 -8.01
C CYS A 227 5.75 -1.86 -6.94
N ASN A 228 5.75 -3.19 -6.85
CA ASN A 228 6.54 -3.93 -5.86
C ASN A 228 8.04 -3.58 -5.93
N SER A 229 8.76 -3.74 -4.82
CA SER A 229 10.22 -3.62 -4.77
C SER A 229 10.74 -2.30 -5.34
N ASN A 230 10.20 -1.19 -4.85
CA ASN A 230 10.63 0.17 -5.17
C ASN A 230 11.04 0.89 -3.87
N LEU A 231 11.21 2.21 -3.93
CA LEU A 231 11.58 3.05 -2.79
C LEU A 231 10.44 4.02 -2.43
N LEU A 232 9.18 3.66 -2.73
CA LEU A 232 8.03 4.53 -2.52
C LEU A 232 7.83 4.81 -1.04
N GLU A 233 7.88 6.08 -0.64
CA GLU A 233 7.60 6.52 0.73
C GLU A 233 6.11 6.82 0.94
N THR A 234 5.45 7.27 -0.13
CA THR A 234 4.01 7.52 -0.19
C THR A 234 3.47 7.12 -1.57
N VAL A 235 2.15 7.01 -1.64
CA VAL A 235 1.39 6.88 -2.90
C VAL A 235 0.54 8.15 -3.04
N PRO A 236 0.41 8.74 -4.24
CA PRO A 236 -0.42 9.93 -4.43
C PRO A 236 -1.86 9.65 -3.97
N PRO A 237 -2.47 10.54 -3.16
CA PRO A 237 -3.87 10.39 -2.73
C PRO A 237 -4.84 10.22 -3.90
N GLU A 238 -4.52 10.79 -5.06
CA GLU A 238 -5.32 10.72 -6.26
C GLU A 238 -5.41 9.30 -6.85
N LEU A 239 -4.51 8.38 -6.46
CA LEU A 239 -4.64 6.96 -6.81
C LEU A 239 -5.98 6.38 -6.33
N ALA A 240 -6.55 6.96 -5.27
CA ALA A 240 -7.90 6.68 -4.77
C ALA A 240 -9.01 6.82 -5.81
N ASN A 241 -8.79 7.61 -6.87
CA ASN A 241 -9.76 7.91 -7.91
C ASN A 241 -9.79 6.87 -9.05
N MET A 242 -8.93 5.84 -9.00
CA MET A 242 -8.85 4.83 -10.06
C MET A 242 -9.97 3.81 -9.94
N GLU A 243 -11.11 4.10 -10.57
CA GLU A 243 -12.33 3.27 -10.48
C GLU A 243 -12.19 1.86 -11.08
N SER A 244 -11.31 1.69 -12.08
CA SER A 244 -11.10 0.43 -12.80
C SER A 244 -10.04 -0.47 -12.19
N LEU A 245 -9.34 -0.02 -11.14
CA LEU A 245 -8.24 -0.76 -10.54
C LEU A 245 -8.76 -2.01 -9.81
N GLU A 246 -8.25 -3.17 -10.21
CA GLU A 246 -8.62 -4.49 -9.66
C GLU A 246 -7.48 -5.06 -8.79
N LEU A 247 -6.22 -4.86 -9.18
CA LEU A 247 -5.05 -5.40 -8.50
C LEU A 247 -4.01 -4.30 -8.27
N LEU A 248 -3.62 -4.10 -7.00
CA LEU A 248 -2.60 -3.14 -6.60
C LEU A 248 -1.51 -3.82 -5.78
N TYR A 249 -0.28 -3.81 -6.32
CA TYR A 249 0.88 -4.37 -5.66
C TYR A 249 1.90 -3.29 -5.29
N LEU A 250 2.21 -3.21 -4.00
CA LEU A 250 3.04 -2.20 -3.35
C LEU A 250 4.03 -2.83 -2.35
N ARG A 251 4.26 -4.14 -2.41
CA ARG A 251 5.16 -4.84 -1.48
C ARG A 251 6.58 -4.31 -1.58
N ARG A 252 7.37 -4.43 -0.52
CA ARG A 252 8.79 -4.07 -0.50
C ARG A 252 9.01 -2.62 -0.93
N ASN A 253 8.33 -1.71 -0.26
CA ASN A 253 8.49 -0.27 -0.41
C ASN A 253 8.84 0.35 0.95
N LYS A 254 8.71 1.66 1.09
CA LYS A 254 8.97 2.41 2.33
C LYS A 254 7.71 3.13 2.83
N LEU A 255 6.53 2.60 2.51
CA LEU A 255 5.26 3.23 2.87
C LEU A 255 5.09 3.25 4.38
N ARG A 256 4.83 4.43 4.94
CA ARG A 256 4.54 4.61 6.38
C ARG A 256 3.04 4.62 6.69
N PHE A 257 2.24 4.91 5.69
CA PHE A 257 0.78 4.99 5.79
C PHE A 257 0.16 4.33 4.56
N LEU A 258 -1.01 3.72 4.76
CA LEU A 258 -1.84 3.23 3.67
C LEU A 258 -2.73 4.39 3.19
N PRO A 259 -2.84 4.71 1.89
CA PRO A 259 -3.79 5.71 1.42
C PRO A 259 -5.23 5.19 1.52
N GLU A 260 -6.19 6.11 1.54
CA GLU A 260 -7.62 5.78 1.40
C GLU A 260 -7.96 5.48 -0.06
N PHE A 261 -8.97 4.64 -0.29
CA PHE A 261 -9.41 4.26 -1.64
C PHE A 261 -10.93 4.44 -1.86
N PRO A 262 -11.48 5.66 -1.70
CA PRO A 262 -12.92 5.94 -1.85
C PRO A 262 -13.55 5.46 -3.17
N SER A 263 -12.83 5.55 -4.30
CA SER A 263 -13.40 5.26 -5.62
C SER A 263 -12.98 3.90 -6.19
N CYS A 264 -11.99 3.20 -5.61
CA CYS A 264 -11.52 1.90 -6.08
C CYS A 264 -12.44 0.74 -5.65
N ARG A 265 -13.72 0.80 -6.04
CA ARG A 265 -14.75 -0.18 -5.64
C ARG A 265 -14.55 -1.57 -6.24
N LEU A 266 -13.74 -1.67 -7.29
CA LEU A 266 -13.42 -2.92 -7.99
C LEU A 266 -12.13 -3.57 -7.49
N LEU A 267 -11.45 -2.99 -6.50
CA LEU A 267 -10.19 -3.52 -5.98
C LEU A 267 -10.41 -4.87 -5.29
N LYS A 268 -9.80 -5.91 -5.86
CA LYS A 268 -9.87 -7.31 -5.40
C LYS A 268 -8.66 -7.70 -4.58
N GLU A 269 -7.48 -7.22 -4.96
CA GLU A 269 -6.23 -7.59 -4.30
C GLU A 269 -5.41 -6.35 -3.97
N LEU A 270 -5.04 -6.23 -2.70
CA LEU A 270 -4.16 -5.18 -2.20
C LEU A 270 -2.98 -5.83 -1.46
N HIS A 271 -1.80 -5.69 -2.05
CA HIS A 271 -0.57 -6.23 -1.51
C HIS A 271 0.36 -5.11 -1.06
N VAL A 272 0.41 -4.84 0.24
CA VAL A 272 1.18 -3.76 0.87
C VAL A 272 2.18 -4.28 1.91
N GLY A 273 2.52 -5.57 1.82
CA GLY A 273 3.48 -6.19 2.73
C GLY A 273 4.92 -5.69 2.59
N GLU A 274 5.79 -5.97 3.57
CA GLU A 274 7.20 -5.56 3.56
C GLU A 274 7.34 -4.02 3.41
N ASN A 275 6.63 -3.27 4.26
CA ASN A 275 6.61 -1.81 4.32
C ASN A 275 6.83 -1.32 5.78
N GLN A 276 6.55 -0.05 6.07
CA GLN A 276 6.73 0.58 7.39
C GLN A 276 5.39 1.10 7.94
N ILE A 277 4.26 0.47 7.59
CA ILE A 277 2.93 0.93 7.97
C ILE A 277 2.69 0.65 9.45
N GLU A 278 2.44 1.70 10.24
CA GLU A 278 2.24 1.60 11.69
C GLU A 278 0.78 1.50 12.11
N ILE A 279 -0.11 2.17 11.38
CA ILE A 279 -1.52 2.35 11.74
C ILE A 279 -2.41 1.92 10.57
N LEU A 280 -3.38 1.07 10.88
CA LEU A 280 -4.51 0.76 10.01
C LEU A 280 -5.78 1.30 10.65
N GLY A 281 -6.22 2.48 10.21
CA GLY A 281 -7.46 3.12 10.67
C GLY A 281 -8.73 2.61 9.95
N PRO A 282 -9.93 2.86 10.53
CA PRO A 282 -11.22 2.48 9.95
C PRO A 282 -11.47 3.01 8.52
N GLU A 283 -11.08 4.26 8.25
CA GLU A 283 -11.34 4.91 6.96
C GLU A 283 -10.67 4.20 5.79
N HIS A 284 -9.52 3.54 6.00
CA HIS A 284 -8.85 2.77 4.94
C HIS A 284 -9.63 1.53 4.50
N LEU A 285 -10.49 0.98 5.38
CA LEU A 285 -11.22 -0.27 5.13
C LEU A 285 -12.63 -0.04 4.60
N LYS A 286 -13.21 1.13 4.91
CA LYS A 286 -14.61 1.50 4.63
C LYS A 286 -15.05 1.35 3.18
N HIS A 287 -14.11 1.49 2.24
CA HIS A 287 -14.41 1.49 0.80
C HIS A 287 -13.98 0.20 0.07
N LEU A 288 -13.33 -0.74 0.76
CA LEU A 288 -12.72 -1.94 0.18
C LEU A 288 -13.66 -3.17 0.18
N ASN A 289 -14.95 -2.98 -0.07
CA ASN A 289 -15.96 -4.04 0.11
C ASN A 289 -15.79 -5.26 -0.82
N SER A 290 -15.11 -5.08 -1.97
CA SER A 290 -14.86 -6.12 -2.98
C SER A 290 -13.54 -6.87 -2.78
N ILE A 291 -12.77 -6.52 -1.76
CA ILE A 291 -11.43 -7.08 -1.55
C ILE A 291 -11.50 -8.56 -1.16
N LEU A 292 -10.72 -9.38 -1.86
CA LEU A 292 -10.57 -10.82 -1.63
C LEU A 292 -9.25 -11.12 -0.91
N VAL A 293 -8.20 -10.37 -1.24
CA VAL A 293 -6.86 -10.54 -0.68
C VAL A 293 -6.35 -9.22 -0.13
N LEU A 294 -6.08 -9.20 1.17
CA LEU A 294 -5.41 -8.10 1.85
C LEU A 294 -4.13 -8.63 2.49
N ASP A 295 -2.99 -8.18 1.99
CA ASP A 295 -1.69 -8.56 2.50
C ASP A 295 -0.96 -7.36 3.09
N LEU A 296 -0.79 -7.41 4.40
CA LEU A 296 -0.17 -6.41 5.25
C LEU A 296 1.03 -7.00 6.03
N ARG A 297 1.57 -8.15 5.58
CA ARG A 297 2.70 -8.80 6.25
C ARG A 297 3.93 -7.91 6.38
N ASP A 298 4.82 -8.18 7.31
CA ASP A 298 6.11 -7.50 7.43
C ASP A 298 5.97 -5.96 7.45
N ASN A 299 5.06 -5.47 8.31
CA ASN A 299 4.83 -4.04 8.55
C ASN A 299 5.09 -3.73 10.04
N LYS A 300 4.55 -2.62 10.56
CA LYS A 300 4.68 -2.17 11.96
C LYS A 300 3.33 -1.98 12.63
N LEU A 301 2.31 -2.70 12.17
CA LEU A 301 0.94 -2.56 12.66
C LEU A 301 0.85 -2.99 14.12
N ARG A 302 0.27 -2.13 14.97
CA ARG A 302 0.08 -2.42 16.40
C ARG A 302 -1.28 -3.02 16.73
N SER A 303 -2.27 -2.76 15.89
CA SER A 303 -3.65 -3.21 16.06
C SER A 303 -4.38 -3.27 14.71
N VAL A 304 -5.50 -4.00 14.69
CA VAL A 304 -6.44 -4.05 13.57
C VAL A 304 -7.79 -3.53 14.06
N PRO A 305 -8.45 -2.62 13.33
CA PRO A 305 -9.72 -2.03 13.75
C PRO A 305 -10.90 -2.99 13.56
N ASP A 306 -12.01 -2.78 14.29
CA ASP A 306 -13.22 -3.62 14.22
C ASP A 306 -13.93 -3.55 12.84
N GLU A 307 -13.72 -2.46 12.11
CA GLU A 307 -14.22 -2.20 10.77
C GLU A 307 -13.61 -3.13 9.71
N ILE A 308 -12.63 -3.97 10.07
CA ILE A 308 -12.22 -5.10 9.23
C ILE A 308 -13.41 -6.00 8.86
N THR A 309 -14.46 -6.01 9.70
CA THR A 309 -15.71 -6.73 9.43
C THR A 309 -16.51 -6.22 8.23
N LEU A 310 -16.23 -4.99 7.75
CA LEU A 310 -16.83 -4.47 6.52
C LEU A 310 -16.37 -5.26 5.28
N LEU A 311 -15.22 -5.91 5.34
CA LEU A 311 -14.63 -6.67 4.24
C LEU A 311 -15.24 -8.08 4.11
N GLN A 312 -16.55 -8.16 3.86
CA GLN A 312 -17.29 -9.43 3.85
C GLN A 312 -16.83 -10.41 2.75
N SER A 313 -16.23 -9.89 1.68
CA SER A 313 -15.67 -10.68 0.57
C SER A 313 -14.26 -11.22 0.86
N LEU A 314 -13.63 -10.82 1.96
CA LEU A 314 -12.23 -11.11 2.23
C LEU A 314 -12.01 -12.61 2.48
N GLU A 315 -11.17 -13.21 1.64
CA GLU A 315 -10.83 -14.63 1.72
C GLU A 315 -9.45 -14.86 2.35
N ARG A 316 -8.51 -13.97 2.07
CA ARG A 316 -7.12 -14.05 2.52
C ARG A 316 -6.70 -12.77 3.22
N LEU A 317 -6.35 -12.89 4.50
CA LEU A 317 -5.76 -11.83 5.30
C LEU A 317 -4.37 -12.26 5.79
N ASP A 318 -3.34 -11.52 5.41
CA ASP A 318 -1.97 -11.76 5.87
C ASP A 318 -1.51 -10.60 6.74
N LEU A 319 -1.33 -10.86 8.02
CA LEU A 319 -0.90 -9.89 9.04
C LEU A 319 0.41 -10.36 9.71
N SER A 320 1.10 -11.33 9.12
CA SER A 320 2.32 -11.90 9.68
C SER A 320 3.41 -10.84 9.86
N ASN A 321 4.30 -11.05 10.84
CA ASN A 321 5.45 -10.19 11.14
C ASN A 321 5.08 -8.71 11.32
N ASN A 322 4.13 -8.43 12.20
CA ASN A 322 3.76 -7.09 12.66
C ASN A 322 3.93 -6.98 14.19
N ASP A 323 3.54 -5.85 14.78
CA ASP A 323 3.61 -5.59 16.21
C ASP A 323 2.22 -5.74 16.90
N ILE A 324 1.35 -6.58 16.34
CA ILE A 324 -0.05 -6.71 16.78
C ILE A 324 -0.11 -7.43 18.13
N SER A 325 -0.62 -6.73 19.16
CA SER A 325 -0.74 -7.28 20.52
C SER A 325 -2.07 -8.00 20.77
N SER A 326 -3.14 -7.56 20.10
CA SER A 326 -4.49 -8.10 20.22
C SER A 326 -5.24 -7.96 18.90
N LEU A 327 -6.12 -8.91 18.63
CA LEU A 327 -7.04 -8.87 17.50
C LEU A 327 -8.46 -8.57 17.97
N PRO A 328 -9.25 -7.83 17.17
CA PRO A 328 -10.67 -7.64 17.46
C PRO A 328 -11.44 -8.95 17.37
N CYS A 329 -12.36 -9.19 18.32
CA CYS A 329 -13.18 -10.41 18.31
C CYS A 329 -14.11 -10.47 17.09
N SER A 330 -14.48 -9.29 16.58
CA SER A 330 -15.30 -9.10 15.38
C SER A 330 -14.68 -9.75 14.14
N LEU A 331 -13.35 -9.88 14.05
CA LEU A 331 -12.64 -10.59 12.98
C LEU A 331 -13.12 -12.04 12.81
N GLY A 332 -13.57 -12.68 13.89
CA GLY A 332 -14.14 -14.02 13.84
C GLY A 332 -15.41 -14.15 12.98
N LYS A 333 -16.09 -13.03 12.67
CA LYS A 333 -17.29 -13.03 11.82
C LYS A 333 -16.97 -13.14 10.32
N LEU A 334 -15.73 -12.88 9.90
CA LEU A 334 -15.36 -12.91 8.49
C LEU A 334 -15.23 -14.34 7.94
N PRO A 335 -15.59 -14.59 6.67
CA PRO A 335 -15.48 -15.90 6.03
C PRO A 335 -14.05 -16.18 5.51
N LEU A 336 -13.03 -15.89 6.32
CA LEU A 336 -11.62 -16.04 5.93
C LEU A 336 -11.26 -17.52 5.69
N LYS A 337 -10.70 -17.79 4.50
CA LYS A 337 -10.09 -19.08 4.15
C LYS A 337 -8.65 -19.16 4.65
N PHE A 338 -7.94 -18.03 4.66
CA PHE A 338 -6.57 -17.92 5.11
C PHE A 338 -6.38 -16.70 6.00
N LEU A 339 -5.79 -16.92 7.17
CA LEU A 339 -5.37 -15.90 8.12
C LEU A 339 -3.97 -16.24 8.62
N ALA A 340 -2.99 -15.38 8.34
CA ALA A 340 -1.64 -15.49 8.87
C ALA A 340 -1.39 -14.43 9.95
N LEU A 341 -0.91 -14.89 11.11
CA LEU A 341 -0.66 -14.07 12.30
C LEU A 341 0.72 -14.29 12.90
N GLU A 342 1.53 -15.14 12.28
CA GLU A 342 2.87 -15.51 12.77
C GLU A 342 3.75 -14.28 12.96
N GLY A 343 4.68 -14.34 13.91
CA GLY A 343 5.62 -13.24 14.16
C GLY A 343 5.04 -12.01 14.86
N ASN A 344 3.78 -12.05 15.34
CA ASN A 344 3.18 -10.99 16.15
C ASN A 344 3.28 -11.26 17.66
N PRO A 345 3.43 -10.24 18.52
CA PRO A 345 3.43 -10.35 19.98
C PRO A 345 2.02 -10.52 20.57
N LEU A 346 1.21 -11.43 20.02
CA LEU A 346 -0.18 -11.65 20.44
C LEU A 346 -0.25 -12.16 21.88
N ARG A 347 -0.93 -11.40 22.75
CA ARG A 347 -1.16 -11.77 24.16
C ARG A 347 -2.50 -12.45 24.38
N THR A 348 -3.49 -12.15 23.55
CA THR A 348 -4.88 -12.58 23.73
C THR A 348 -5.16 -13.99 23.20
N ILE A 349 -4.37 -14.49 22.26
CA ILE A 349 -4.53 -15.80 21.63
C ILE A 349 -3.31 -16.65 21.93
N ARG A 350 -3.52 -17.84 22.52
CA ARG A 350 -2.42 -18.79 22.76
C ARG A 350 -1.86 -19.31 21.43
N ARG A 351 -0.54 -19.46 21.35
CA ARG A 351 0.17 -19.95 20.15
C ARG A 351 -0.34 -21.29 19.64
N GLU A 352 -0.76 -22.20 20.52
CA GLU A 352 -1.35 -23.48 20.14
C GLU A 352 -2.60 -23.35 19.27
N ILE A 353 -3.42 -22.32 19.51
CA ILE A 353 -4.63 -22.06 18.72
C ILE A 353 -4.24 -21.53 17.34
N ILE A 354 -3.22 -20.67 17.28
CA ILE A 354 -2.68 -20.13 16.02
C ILE A 354 -2.15 -21.28 15.15
N ASN A 355 -1.37 -22.20 15.74
CA ASN A 355 -0.78 -23.35 15.05
C ASN A 355 -1.82 -24.37 14.53
N LYS A 356 -3.03 -24.41 15.11
CA LYS A 356 -4.14 -25.26 14.62
C LYS A 356 -4.77 -24.72 13.34
N GLY A 357 -4.42 -23.51 12.91
CA GLY A 357 -4.83 -22.91 11.66
C GLY A 357 -6.01 -21.95 11.76
N THR A 358 -6.33 -21.34 10.62
CA THR A 358 -7.26 -20.20 10.51
C THR A 358 -8.63 -20.45 11.14
N GLN A 359 -9.25 -21.62 10.91
CA GLN A 359 -10.62 -21.88 11.38
C GLN A 359 -10.74 -21.93 12.91
N GLU A 360 -9.73 -22.48 13.60
CA GLU A 360 -9.72 -22.54 15.07
C GLU A 360 -9.49 -21.14 15.67
N VAL A 361 -8.63 -20.33 15.05
CA VAL A 361 -8.45 -18.92 15.46
C VAL A 361 -9.76 -18.14 15.32
N LEU A 362 -10.47 -18.27 14.19
CA LEU A 362 -11.75 -17.59 13.99
C LEU A 362 -12.82 -18.09 14.97
N LYS A 363 -12.86 -19.40 15.25
CA LYS A 363 -13.77 -19.98 16.25
C LYS A 363 -13.48 -19.46 17.65
N TYR A 364 -12.21 -19.35 18.04
CA TYR A 364 -11.81 -18.76 19.31
C TYR A 364 -12.27 -17.30 19.41
N LEU A 365 -12.03 -16.48 18.38
CA LEU A 365 -12.47 -15.09 18.35
C LEU A 365 -13.99 -14.96 18.43
N ARG A 366 -14.74 -15.81 17.70
CA ARG A 366 -16.21 -15.87 17.80
C ARG A 366 -16.70 -16.20 19.21
N SER A 367 -16.05 -17.15 19.90
CA SER A 367 -16.44 -17.53 21.27
C SER A 367 -16.27 -16.41 22.31
N LYS A 368 -15.49 -15.37 21.99
CA LYS A 368 -15.25 -14.20 22.83
C LYS A 368 -16.22 -13.05 22.57
N ILE A 369 -17.02 -13.13 21.50
CA ILE A 369 -18.13 -12.21 21.27
C ILE A 369 -19.21 -12.58 22.28
N LYS A 370 -19.41 -11.76 23.32
CA LYS A 370 -20.48 -11.98 24.30
C LYS A 370 -21.83 -12.02 23.58
N ASP A 371 -22.58 -13.09 23.81
CA ASP A 371 -24.01 -13.18 23.50
C ASP A 371 -24.74 -12.10 24.29
N ASP A 372 -25.10 -11.00 23.62
CA ASP A 372 -26.18 -10.13 24.09
C ASP A 372 -27.49 -10.69 23.49
N GLY A 373 -27.99 -11.74 24.14
CA GLY A 373 -29.26 -12.39 23.82
C GLY A 373 -29.88 -12.93 25.11
N PRO A 374 -31.17 -12.62 25.41
CA PRO A 374 -31.76 -13.01 26.68
C PRO A 374 -32.24 -14.47 26.58
N ASN A 375 -31.67 -15.37 27.39
CA ASN A 375 -32.43 -16.25 28.29
C ASN A 375 -31.59 -17.35 28.93
N GLN A 376 -31.73 -17.36 30.25
CA GLN A 376 -31.93 -18.50 31.16
C GLN A 376 -30.76 -19.45 31.50
N SER A 377 -30.47 -19.36 32.81
CA SER A 377 -30.09 -20.43 33.74
C SER A 377 -28.83 -21.22 33.41
N ASP A 378 -27.74 -20.91 34.12
CA ASP A 378 -27.49 -21.68 35.34
C ASP A 378 -26.56 -20.98 36.32
N SER A 379 -26.91 -21.16 37.59
CA SER A 379 -26.28 -20.60 38.78
C SER A 379 -24.89 -21.19 39.01
N VAL A 380 -23.88 -20.32 39.06
CA VAL A 380 -22.78 -20.48 40.02
C VAL A 380 -22.49 -19.11 40.61
N VAL A 381 -22.74 -19.00 41.92
CA VAL A 381 -22.26 -17.90 42.75
C VAL A 381 -20.75 -18.05 42.86
N GLU A 382 -20.00 -17.24 42.12
CA GLU A 382 -18.63 -16.90 42.48
C GLU A 382 -18.49 -15.38 42.56
N THR A 383 -18.76 -14.92 43.77
CA THR A 383 -18.02 -13.88 44.49
C THR A 383 -17.35 -12.81 43.65
N ALA A 384 -17.94 -11.62 43.71
CA ALA A 384 -17.33 -10.36 43.32
C ALA A 384 -15.89 -10.24 43.83
N MET A 385 -14.94 -10.27 42.88
CA MET A 385 -13.69 -9.52 42.91
C MET A 385 -13.36 -9.12 41.48
N THR A 386 -14.12 -8.14 40.97
CA THR A 386 -13.70 -7.36 39.80
C THR A 386 -12.48 -6.54 40.19
N LEU A 387 -11.31 -6.95 39.69
CA LEU A 387 -10.12 -6.11 39.63
C LEU A 387 -10.46 -4.82 38.85
N PRO A 388 -10.37 -3.63 39.45
CA PRO A 388 -10.68 -2.38 38.78
C PRO A 388 -9.44 -1.87 38.06
N SER A 389 -9.18 -2.34 36.83
CA SER A 389 -8.08 -1.75 36.04
C SER A 389 -8.25 -1.75 34.52
N GLU A 390 -9.35 -2.25 33.95
CA GLU A 390 -9.52 -2.24 32.47
C GLU A 390 -10.72 -1.42 31.95
N SER A 391 -11.58 -0.87 32.81
CA SER A 391 -12.51 0.18 32.37
C SER A 391 -11.77 1.52 32.32
N ARG A 392 -11.27 1.91 31.14
CA ARG A 392 -10.63 3.21 30.90
C ARG A 392 -11.53 4.39 31.32
N VAL A 393 -12.84 4.23 31.24
CA VAL A 393 -13.83 5.22 31.66
C VAL A 393 -14.90 4.54 32.52
N ASN A 394 -15.19 5.11 33.69
CA ASN A 394 -16.24 4.60 34.57
C ASN A 394 -17.62 5.06 34.05
N VAL A 395 -18.17 4.31 33.10
CA VAL A 395 -19.46 4.62 32.47
C VAL A 395 -20.60 4.68 33.51
N HIS A 396 -20.51 3.90 34.60
CA HIS A 396 -21.47 3.97 35.70
C HIS A 396 -21.42 5.32 36.43
N ALA A 397 -20.23 5.87 36.68
CA ALA A 397 -20.08 7.21 37.25
C ALA A 397 -20.64 8.31 36.34
N ILE A 398 -20.50 8.17 35.01
CA ILE A 398 -21.06 9.13 34.05
C ILE A 398 -22.60 9.09 34.08
N ILE A 399 -23.20 7.90 34.04
CA ILE A 399 -24.66 7.73 33.98
C ILE A 399 -25.32 8.07 35.32
N THR A 400 -24.74 7.62 36.43
CA THR A 400 -25.37 7.70 37.75
C THR A 400 -24.92 8.92 38.55
N LEU A 401 -23.64 9.28 38.48
CA LEU A 401 -23.07 10.37 39.28
C LEU A 401 -22.88 11.66 38.50
N LYS A 402 -23.04 11.64 37.16
CA LYS A 402 -22.74 12.77 36.26
C LYS A 402 -21.28 13.24 36.36
N ILE A 403 -20.38 12.33 36.73
CA ILE A 403 -18.94 12.59 36.91
C ILE A 403 -18.15 11.88 35.81
N LEU A 404 -17.27 12.62 35.15
CA LEU A 404 -16.23 12.07 34.27
C LEU A 404 -14.92 11.97 35.05
N ASP A 405 -14.60 10.77 35.53
CA ASP A 405 -13.36 10.50 36.24
C ASP A 405 -12.35 9.76 35.35
N TYR A 406 -11.23 10.43 35.11
CA TYR A 406 -10.05 9.91 34.43
C TYR A 406 -8.78 10.28 35.20
N SER A 407 -8.80 10.09 36.52
CA SER A 407 -7.65 10.33 37.39
C SER A 407 -6.70 9.12 37.50
N ASP A 408 -5.45 9.40 37.87
CA ASP A 408 -4.40 8.41 38.23
C ASP A 408 -4.10 7.37 37.13
N LYS A 409 -4.03 7.83 35.88
CA LYS A 409 -3.73 6.97 34.71
C LYS A 409 -2.31 7.08 34.21
N GLN A 410 -1.50 7.97 34.79
CA GLN A 410 -0.12 8.25 34.35
C GLN A 410 -0.02 8.61 32.86
N THR A 411 -1.10 9.17 32.28
CA THR A 411 -1.14 9.49 30.85
C THR A 411 -0.60 10.89 30.56
N THR A 412 -0.01 11.07 29.38
CA THR A 412 0.40 12.37 28.85
C THR A 412 -0.66 13.05 27.98
N LEU A 413 -1.68 12.31 27.53
CA LEU A 413 -2.82 12.79 26.75
C LEU A 413 -4.11 12.07 27.19
N ILE A 414 -5.22 12.79 27.31
CA ILE A 414 -6.54 12.18 27.53
C ILE A 414 -7.07 11.70 26.17
N PRO A 415 -7.37 10.40 25.99
CA PRO A 415 -7.91 9.89 24.73
C PRO A 415 -9.26 10.52 24.37
N ASP A 416 -9.50 10.76 23.08
CA ASP A 416 -10.77 11.31 22.57
C ASP A 416 -11.99 10.45 22.99
N GLU A 417 -11.78 9.14 23.14
CA GLU A 417 -12.74 8.15 23.65
C GLU A 417 -13.34 8.53 25.03
N VAL A 418 -12.57 9.23 25.88
CA VAL A 418 -13.02 9.69 27.21
C VAL A 418 -14.07 10.78 27.05
N PHE A 419 -13.93 11.63 26.03
CA PHE A 419 -14.90 12.66 25.68
C PHE A 419 -16.07 12.08 24.89
N ASP A 420 -15.85 11.06 24.05
CA ASP A 420 -16.92 10.34 23.35
C ASP A 420 -17.85 9.60 24.32
N ALA A 421 -17.34 9.16 25.48
CA ALA A 421 -18.14 8.52 26.53
C ALA A 421 -19.20 9.46 27.13
N VAL A 422 -19.03 10.78 26.98
CA VAL A 422 -19.98 11.78 27.47
C VAL A 422 -21.29 11.76 26.67
N LYS A 423 -21.24 11.51 25.35
CA LYS A 423 -22.39 11.54 24.42
C LYS A 423 -23.42 12.64 24.77
N SER A 424 -24.67 12.25 25.04
CA SER A 424 -25.80 13.11 25.44
C SER A 424 -26.01 13.17 26.96
N ASN A 425 -25.06 12.68 27.77
CA ASN A 425 -25.17 12.72 29.22
C ASN A 425 -24.81 14.10 29.76
N ILE A 426 -25.56 14.53 30.77
CA ILE A 426 -25.31 15.78 31.48
C ILE A 426 -24.17 15.53 32.47
N ILE A 427 -23.04 16.22 32.31
CA ILE A 427 -21.87 16.11 33.18
C ILE A 427 -21.72 17.37 34.00
N THR A 428 -21.64 17.21 35.31
CA THR A 428 -21.48 18.32 36.26
C THR A 428 -20.06 18.40 36.84
N SER A 429 -19.30 17.30 36.80
CA SER A 429 -17.94 17.26 37.35
C SER A 429 -16.98 16.46 36.48
N VAL A 430 -15.76 16.97 36.30
CA VAL A 430 -14.67 16.33 35.56
C VAL A 430 -13.44 16.23 36.46
N ASN A 431 -12.87 15.03 36.55
CA ASN A 431 -11.66 14.76 37.33
C ASN A 431 -10.56 14.15 36.45
N PHE A 432 -9.53 14.92 36.16
CA PHE A 432 -8.33 14.54 35.40
C PHE A 432 -7.05 14.62 36.24
N SER A 433 -7.17 14.59 37.57
CA SER A 433 -6.05 14.72 38.49
C SER A 433 -5.06 13.53 38.42
N LYS A 434 -3.81 13.74 38.87
CA LYS A 434 -2.76 12.71 38.97
C LYS A 434 -2.40 12.05 37.63
N ASN A 435 -2.25 12.86 36.59
CA ASN A 435 -1.74 12.42 35.29
C ASN A 435 -0.41 13.11 34.96
N GLN A 436 0.16 12.82 33.81
CA GLN A 436 1.42 13.41 33.33
C GLN A 436 1.15 14.34 32.14
N LEU A 437 0.07 15.13 32.17
CA LEU A 437 -0.32 15.97 31.04
C LEU A 437 0.69 17.12 30.82
N CYS A 438 1.70 16.92 29.95
CA CYS A 438 2.79 17.88 29.67
C CYS A 438 2.52 18.81 28.47
N GLU A 439 1.86 18.30 27.43
CA GLU A 439 1.53 19.04 26.21
C GLU A 439 0.33 18.38 25.53
N ILE A 440 -0.59 19.19 25.03
CA ILE A 440 -1.66 18.80 24.10
C ILE A 440 -1.21 19.36 22.72
N PRO A 441 -1.42 18.67 21.57
CA PRO A 441 -0.91 19.11 20.26
C PRO A 441 -1.11 20.62 20.03
N LYS A 442 -0.17 21.28 19.35
CA LYS A 442 0.00 22.76 19.23
C LYS A 442 -1.23 23.61 18.80
N ARG A 443 -2.42 23.02 18.63
CA ARG A 443 -3.72 23.70 18.64
C ARG A 443 -4.36 23.90 20.02
N PHE A 444 -3.82 23.32 21.10
CA PHE A 444 -4.42 23.35 22.44
C PHE A 444 -3.47 23.90 23.50
N LYS A 445 -3.21 25.21 23.50
CA LYS A 445 -2.49 25.90 24.60
C LYS A 445 -3.31 26.01 25.91
N ILE A 446 -4.42 25.27 26.00
CA ILE A 446 -5.62 25.58 26.80
C ILE A 446 -6.32 24.25 27.17
N LEU A 447 -7.08 24.22 28.27
CA LEU A 447 -8.06 23.18 28.63
C LEU A 447 -8.80 22.64 27.37
N PRO A 448 -9.21 21.36 27.29
CA PRO A 448 -9.85 20.82 26.08
C PRO A 448 -11.07 21.64 25.66
N ASP A 449 -11.15 22.00 24.37
CA ASP A 449 -12.24 22.84 23.84
C ASP A 449 -13.62 22.28 24.18
N VAL A 450 -13.76 20.95 24.13
CA VAL A 450 -15.00 20.24 24.46
C VAL A 450 -15.53 20.58 25.86
N LEU A 451 -14.65 20.75 26.86
CA LEU A 451 -15.09 21.04 28.23
C LEU A 451 -15.75 22.42 28.36
N TYR A 452 -15.30 23.41 27.59
CA TYR A 452 -15.89 24.75 27.59
C TYR A 452 -17.30 24.79 26.98
N HIS A 453 -17.67 23.78 26.18
CA HIS A 453 -18.96 23.70 25.52
C HIS A 453 -19.99 22.87 26.31
N ILE A 454 -19.66 22.39 27.51
CA ILE A 454 -20.58 21.69 28.40
C ILE A 454 -21.24 22.72 29.32
N PRO A 455 -22.47 23.20 29.03
CA PRO A 455 -23.09 24.29 29.79
C PRO A 455 -23.43 23.89 31.24
N THR A 456 -23.39 22.60 31.57
CA THR A 456 -23.78 22.05 32.88
C THR A 456 -22.59 21.75 33.79
N LEU A 457 -21.36 22.07 33.34
CA LEU A 457 -20.14 21.74 34.06
C LEU A 457 -19.91 22.72 35.24
N GLU A 458 -19.86 22.17 36.46
CA GLU A 458 -19.72 22.93 37.70
C GLU A 458 -18.34 22.75 38.35
N THR A 459 -17.71 21.59 38.16
CA THR A 459 -16.44 21.23 38.84
C THR A 459 -15.41 20.68 37.86
N ILE A 460 -14.19 21.23 37.93
CA ILE A 460 -13.03 20.79 37.13
C ILE A 460 -11.86 20.52 38.09
N LEU A 461 -11.39 19.28 38.15
CA LEU A 461 -10.26 18.85 38.97
C LEU A 461 -9.09 18.41 38.08
N ILE A 462 -8.00 19.19 38.04
CA ILE A 462 -6.82 18.95 37.20
C ILE A 462 -5.53 19.01 38.04
N SER A 463 -5.62 18.74 39.34
CA SER A 463 -4.44 18.77 40.21
C SER A 463 -3.43 17.68 39.91
N ASN A 464 -2.14 17.93 40.18
CA ASN A 464 -1.03 16.98 39.95
C ASN A 464 -0.90 16.61 38.46
N ASN A 465 -0.63 17.62 37.63
CA ASN A 465 -0.39 17.52 36.19
C ASN A 465 0.78 18.45 35.80
N GLN A 466 1.03 18.68 34.51
CA GLN A 466 2.10 19.57 34.02
C GLN A 466 1.53 20.71 33.15
N VAL A 467 0.37 21.28 33.55
CA VAL A 467 -0.32 22.34 32.79
C VAL A 467 0.41 23.68 32.92
N GLY A 468 0.82 24.28 31.79
CA GLY A 468 1.59 25.53 31.77
C GLY A 468 0.79 26.84 31.64
N SER A 469 -0.44 26.81 31.10
CA SER A 469 -1.30 27.99 30.94
C SER A 469 -2.80 27.66 30.86
N VAL A 470 -3.66 28.64 31.15
CA VAL A 470 -5.12 28.56 31.05
C VAL A 470 -5.64 29.73 30.19
N ASP A 471 -6.64 29.50 29.33
CA ASP A 471 -7.28 30.58 28.55
C ASP A 471 -8.39 31.28 29.36
N PRO A 472 -8.22 32.56 29.68
CA PRO A 472 -9.23 33.31 30.40
C PRO A 472 -10.53 33.56 29.65
N GLN A 473 -10.48 33.76 28.33
CA GLN A 473 -11.68 34.08 27.53
C GLN A 473 -12.63 32.88 27.47
N LYS A 474 -12.07 31.68 27.32
CA LYS A 474 -12.87 30.44 27.33
C LYS A 474 -13.36 30.09 28.74
N MET A 475 -12.58 30.38 29.78
CA MET A 475 -13.02 30.21 31.17
C MET A 475 -14.23 31.08 31.51
N LYS A 476 -14.28 32.30 30.98
CA LYS A 476 -15.44 33.20 31.13
C LYS A 476 -16.71 32.64 30.46
N ALA A 477 -16.59 31.83 29.41
CA ALA A 477 -17.73 31.22 28.72
C ALA A 477 -18.41 30.12 29.55
N MET A 478 -17.76 29.60 30.60
CA MET A 478 -18.34 28.60 31.51
C MET A 478 -19.13 29.28 32.61
N GLU A 479 -20.38 29.65 32.31
CA GLU A 479 -21.24 30.39 33.23
C GLU A 479 -21.55 29.62 34.52
N ASN A 480 -21.50 28.29 34.53
CA ASN A 480 -21.85 27.46 35.70
C ASN A 480 -20.65 26.92 36.49
N LEU A 481 -19.41 27.33 36.17
CA LEU A 481 -18.23 26.81 36.86
C LEU A 481 -18.13 27.34 38.30
N ILE A 482 -18.15 26.43 39.27
CA ILE A 482 -18.10 26.71 40.72
C ILE A 482 -16.72 26.38 41.29
N THR A 483 -16.12 25.26 40.87
CA THR A 483 -14.86 24.74 41.43
C THR A 483 -13.83 24.48 40.33
N LEU A 484 -12.64 25.05 40.50
CA LEU A 484 -11.47 24.82 39.65
C LEU A 484 -10.25 24.48 40.51
N ASP A 485 -9.78 23.24 40.41
CA ASP A 485 -8.58 22.77 41.08
C ASP A 485 -7.42 22.61 40.09
N LEU A 486 -6.40 23.46 40.26
CA LEU A 486 -5.18 23.51 39.46
C LEU A 486 -3.93 23.30 40.33
N GLN A 487 -4.05 22.70 41.52
CA GLN A 487 -2.90 22.48 42.41
C GLN A 487 -1.82 21.60 41.77
N ASN A 488 -0.55 21.82 42.11
CA ASN A 488 0.60 21.01 41.65
C ASN A 488 0.64 20.86 40.12
N ASN A 489 0.72 22.00 39.42
CA ASN A 489 0.90 22.11 37.97
C ASN A 489 2.11 23.00 37.65
N ASP A 490 2.36 23.29 36.36
CA ASP A 490 3.49 24.10 35.88
C ASP A 490 3.07 25.53 35.46
N LEU A 491 2.01 26.09 36.06
CA LEU A 491 1.52 27.42 35.71
C LEU A 491 2.55 28.51 36.03
N LEU A 492 3.06 29.18 35.00
CA LEU A 492 4.05 30.26 35.13
C LEU A 492 3.43 31.61 35.51
N GLN A 493 2.18 31.84 35.10
CA GLN A 493 1.39 33.04 35.42
C GLN A 493 -0.09 32.68 35.52
N ILE A 494 -0.85 33.45 36.32
CA ILE A 494 -2.30 33.32 36.43
C ILE A 494 -2.94 34.51 35.70
N PRO A 495 -3.82 34.27 34.70
CA PRO A 495 -4.50 35.35 33.99
C PRO A 495 -5.43 36.15 34.92
N PRO A 496 -5.28 37.49 35.02
CA PRO A 496 -6.15 38.36 35.84
C PRO A 496 -7.63 38.22 35.55
N GLU A 497 -7.97 37.88 34.30
CA GLU A 497 -9.34 37.77 33.82
C GLU A 497 -10.11 36.61 34.46
N LEU A 498 -9.45 35.64 35.10
CA LEU A 498 -10.12 34.65 35.97
C LEU A 498 -10.91 35.33 37.09
N GLY A 499 -10.51 36.54 37.50
CA GLY A 499 -11.26 37.37 38.45
C GLY A 499 -12.68 37.72 37.98
N ASN A 500 -12.94 37.72 36.66
CA ASN A 500 -14.27 37.99 36.09
C ASN A 500 -15.24 36.79 36.16
N CYS A 501 -14.78 35.62 36.60
CA CYS A 501 -15.65 34.44 36.76
C CYS A 501 -16.52 34.60 38.01
N VAL A 502 -17.71 35.19 37.85
CA VAL A 502 -18.61 35.57 38.96
C VAL A 502 -19.13 34.39 39.79
N ASN A 503 -19.22 33.22 39.17
CA ASN A 503 -19.76 32.00 39.80
C ASN A 503 -18.68 31.10 40.41
N LEU A 504 -17.40 31.41 40.19
CA LEU A 504 -16.30 30.64 40.77
C LEU A 504 -16.24 30.89 42.28
N ARG A 505 -16.41 29.82 43.07
CA ARG A 505 -16.38 29.84 44.55
C ARG A 505 -15.11 29.22 45.10
N THR A 506 -14.53 28.25 44.38
CA THR A 506 -13.34 27.51 44.78
C THR A 506 -12.30 27.55 43.67
N LEU A 507 -11.13 28.15 43.96
CA LEU A 507 -9.98 28.21 43.07
C LEU A 507 -8.74 27.79 43.84
N LEU A 508 -8.21 26.61 43.52
CA LEU A 508 -7.03 26.05 44.18
C LEU A 508 -5.82 26.13 43.23
N LEU A 509 -4.75 26.77 43.68
CA LEU A 509 -3.59 27.13 42.85
C LEU A 509 -2.24 26.76 43.48
N ASP A 510 -2.24 26.16 44.66
CA ASP A 510 -1.02 25.84 45.41
C ASP A 510 -0.12 24.87 44.64
N GLY A 511 1.19 24.95 44.87
CA GLY A 511 2.16 24.02 44.26
C GLY A 511 2.49 24.29 42.79
N ASN A 512 2.17 25.48 42.28
CA ASN A 512 2.58 25.94 40.93
C ASN A 512 3.82 26.87 40.97
N PRO A 513 4.59 26.99 39.87
CA PRO A 513 5.83 27.77 39.82
C PRO A 513 5.65 29.30 39.66
N PHE A 514 4.42 29.82 39.51
CA PHE A 514 4.19 31.26 39.41
C PHE A 514 4.65 32.02 40.66
N ARG A 515 5.15 33.25 40.47
CA ARG A 515 5.58 34.12 41.58
C ARG A 515 4.51 35.09 42.07
N VAL A 516 3.47 35.27 41.26
CA VAL A 516 2.41 36.26 41.42
C VAL A 516 1.07 35.58 41.09
N PRO A 517 0.07 35.57 41.98
CA PRO A 517 0.00 36.17 43.33
C PRO A 517 1.01 35.57 44.33
N ARG A 518 1.41 36.35 45.34
CA ARG A 518 2.30 35.84 46.41
C ARG A 518 1.56 34.80 47.25
N ALA A 519 2.30 33.86 47.86
CA ALA A 519 1.73 32.82 48.74
C ALA A 519 0.82 33.38 49.85
N ALA A 520 1.13 34.56 50.41
CA ALA A 520 0.30 35.21 51.43
C ALA A 520 -1.11 35.59 50.94
N ILE A 521 -1.32 35.77 49.63
CA ILE A 521 -2.64 36.00 49.02
C ILE A 521 -3.36 34.67 48.81
N LEU A 522 -2.65 33.63 48.36
CA LEU A 522 -3.21 32.29 48.19
C LEU A 522 -3.78 31.76 49.53
N MET A 523 -3.04 31.98 50.63
CA MET A 523 -3.45 31.57 51.98
C MET A 523 -4.70 32.27 52.53
N LYS A 524 -5.13 33.39 51.93
CA LYS A 524 -6.37 34.09 52.33
C LYS A 524 -7.63 33.47 51.71
N GLY A 525 -7.47 32.44 50.86
CA GLY A 525 -8.56 31.69 50.24
C GLY A 525 -9.09 32.32 48.94
N THR A 526 -9.99 31.61 48.28
CA THR A 526 -10.48 31.92 46.92
C THR A 526 -10.96 33.36 46.74
N ALA A 527 -11.70 33.91 47.71
CA ALA A 527 -12.26 35.26 47.60
C ALA A 527 -11.17 36.33 47.45
N ALA A 528 -10.10 36.23 48.25
CA ALA A 528 -8.97 37.15 48.18
C ALA A 528 -8.14 36.97 46.90
N ILE A 529 -8.05 35.74 46.38
CA ILE A 529 -7.40 35.45 45.10
C ILE A 529 -8.18 36.10 43.95
N LEU A 530 -9.50 35.94 43.91
CA LEU A 530 -10.34 36.50 42.86
C LEU A 530 -10.37 38.03 42.89
N GLU A 531 -10.45 38.63 44.08
CA GLU A 531 -10.34 40.08 44.26
C GLU A 531 -8.99 40.61 43.76
N TYR A 532 -7.89 39.95 44.16
CA TYR A 532 -6.55 40.30 43.69
C TYR A 532 -6.40 40.22 42.15
N LEU A 533 -7.05 39.24 41.51
CA LEU A 533 -7.03 39.10 40.06
C LEU A 533 -7.85 40.20 39.38
N ARG A 534 -9.00 40.59 39.93
CA ARG A 534 -9.84 41.68 39.39
C ARG A 534 -9.12 43.02 39.34
N ASP A 535 -8.37 43.35 40.38
CA ASP A 535 -7.62 44.61 40.47
C ASP A 535 -6.50 44.75 39.42
N ARG A 536 -6.18 43.66 38.72
CA ARG A 536 -5.08 43.58 37.73
C ARG A 536 -5.55 43.33 36.31
N ILE A 537 -6.85 43.37 36.06
CA ILE A 537 -7.39 43.27 34.71
C ILE A 537 -7.00 44.55 33.97
N PRO A 538 -6.27 44.45 32.84
CA PRO A 538 -5.97 45.63 32.01
C PRO A 538 -7.28 46.26 31.54
N THR A 539 -7.48 47.54 31.84
CA THR A 539 -8.64 48.33 31.38
C THR A 539 -8.63 48.55 29.88
#